data_AF-A0A5D4MHC9-F1
#
_entry.id   AF-A0A5D4MHC9-F1
#
_cell.length_a   1.000
_cell.length_b   1.000
_cell.length_c   1.000
_cell.angle_alpha   90.00
_cell.angle_beta   90.00
_cell.angle_gamma   90.00
#
_symmetry.space_group_name_H-M   'P 1'
#
loop_
_entity.id
_entity.type
_entity.pdbx_description
1 polymer ?
#
loop_
_entity_poly.entity_id
_entity_poly.type
_entity_poly.pdbx_seq_one_letter_code
_entity_poly.pdbx_strand_id
1 'polypeptide(L)' 'MNIEFELIQDKIEFFEARDLQTLEKKINEQIGHNKSILLAVHSVSHSVSLDEKGLRLYSAVVHFKAKK' A
#
# COMPACT_ATOMS: atom_id res chain seq x y z
N MET A 1 -1.37 18.72 30.17
CA MET A 1 -1.29 18.59 28.69
C MET A 1 -1.72 17.16 28.39
N ASN A 2 -2.97 16.96 27.94
CA ASN A 2 -3.40 15.64 27.49
C ASN A 2 -2.93 15.50 26.03
N ILE A 3 -2.01 14.56 25.79
CA ILE A 3 -1.64 14.17 24.44
C ILE A 3 -2.68 13.12 24.03
N GLU A 4 -3.71 13.54 23.29
CA GLU A 4 -4.61 12.61 22.64
C GLU A 4 -3.92 12.05 21.40
N PHE A 5 -3.53 10.78 21.47
CA PHE A 5 -2.99 10.05 20.33
C PHE A 5 -4.18 9.51 19.51
N GLU A 6 -4.60 10.26 18.50
CA GLU A 6 -5.51 9.72 17.48
C GLU A 6 -4.75 8.74 16.59
N LEU A 7 -4.91 7.45 16.87
CA LEU A 7 -4.30 6.40 16.07
C LEU A 7 -5.02 6.31 14.73
N ILE A 8 -4.27 6.36 13.63
CA ILE A 8 -4.80 6.08 12.29
C ILE A 8 -5.37 4.66 12.29
N GLN A 9 -6.66 4.54 11.98
CA GLN A 9 -7.36 3.25 11.99
C GLN A 9 -7.25 2.53 10.66
N ASP A 10 -7.44 3.26 9.56
CA ASP A 10 -7.46 2.72 8.21
C ASP A 10 -6.69 3.66 7.27
N LYS A 11 -5.91 3.09 6.35
CA LYS A 11 -5.17 3.82 5.32
C LYS A 11 -5.21 3.00 4.04
N ILE A 12 -5.64 3.60 2.94
CA ILE A 12 -5.63 2.99 1.61
C ILE A 12 -4.50 3.63 0.79
N GLU A 13 -3.67 2.80 0.16
CA GLU A 13 -2.61 3.27 -0.73
C GLU A 13 -2.65 2.54 -2.08
N PHE A 14 -2.43 3.30 -3.14
CA PHE A 14 -2.38 2.80 -4.51
C PHE A 14 -0.93 2.74 -4.97
N PHE A 15 -0.56 1.62 -5.57
CA PHE A 15 0.76 1.39 -6.11
C PHE A 15 0.66 0.98 -7.57
N GLU A 16 1.63 1.41 -8.36
CA GLU A 16 1.76 0.99 -9.74
C GLU A 16 3.23 0.82 -10.14
N ALA A 17 3.49 -0.10 -11.06
CA ALA A 17 4.80 -0.28 -11.67
C ALA A 17 4.70 -0.98 -13.04
N ARG A 18 5.80 -0.92 -13.80
CA ARG A 18 5.92 -1.58 -15.10
C ARG A 18 6.25 -3.07 -15.01
N ASP A 19 6.60 -3.54 -13.82
CA ASP A 19 6.90 -4.93 -13.52
C ASP A 19 6.50 -5.26 -12.07
N LEU A 20 6.28 -6.55 -11.81
CA LEU A 20 5.84 -7.03 -10.49
C LEU A 20 6.91 -6.84 -9.41
N GLN A 21 8.20 -6.93 -9.74
CA GLN A 21 9.28 -6.83 -8.76
C GLN A 21 9.36 -5.41 -8.19
N THR A 22 9.23 -4.40 -9.04
CA THR A 22 9.16 -3.00 -8.66
C THR A 22 7.89 -2.71 -7.86
N LEU A 23 6.74 -3.28 -8.26
CA LEU A 23 5.49 -3.12 -7.51
C LEU A 23 5.62 -3.68 -6.09
N GLU A 24 6.15 -4.91 -5.97
CA GLU A 24 6.38 -5.59 -4.70
C GLU A 24 7.35 -4.80 -3.82
N LYS A 25 8.45 -4.30 -4.39
CA LYS A 25 9.41 -3.47 -3.65
C LYS A 25 8.76 -2.23 -3.04
N LYS A 26 7.96 -1.48 -3.83
CA LYS A 26 7.24 -0.28 -3.35
C LYS A 26 6.29 -0.62 -2.19
N ILE A 27 5.53 -1.72 -2.32
CA ILE A 27 4.60 -2.16 -1.28
C ILE A 27 5.36 -2.54 0.00
N ASN A 28 6.46 -3.28 -0.12
CA ASN A 28 7.27 -3.71 1.02
C ASN A 28 7.95 -2.54 1.76
N GLU A 29 8.46 -1.55 1.03
CA GLU A 29 8.96 -0.30 1.61
C GLU A 29 7.88 0.41 2.41
N GLN A 30 6.67 0.53 1.85
CA GLN A 30 5.56 1.18 2.53
C GLN A 30 5.03 0.39 3.73
N ILE A 31 5.08 -0.95 3.69
CA ILE A 31 4.82 -1.79 4.87
C ILE A 31 5.82 -1.45 5.99
N GLY A 32 7.09 -1.25 5.66
CA GLY A 32 8.13 -0.82 6.60
C GLY A 32 7.78 0.51 7.29
N HIS A 33 7.41 1.52 6.49
CA HIS A 33 6.96 2.81 7.02
C HIS A 33 5.68 2.70 7.86
N ASN A 34 4.68 1.93 7.40
CA ASN A 34 3.40 1.83 8.09
C ASN A 34 3.51 1.07 9.43
N LYS A 35 4.51 0.20 9.61
CA LYS A 35 4.82 -0.42 10.91
C LYS A 35 5.19 0.61 11.99
N SER A 36 5.87 1.71 11.63
CA SER A 36 6.27 2.74 12.62
C SER A 36 5.08 3.51 13.18
N ILE A 37 3.95 3.51 12.46
CA ILE A 37 2.68 4.13 12.86
C ILE A 37 1.61 3.08 13.22
N LEU A 38 2.04 1.87 13.63
CA LEU A 38 1.19 0.78 14.13
C LEU A 38 0.13 0.25 13.15
N LEU A 39 0.33 0.47 11.85
CA LEU A 39 -0.49 -0.11 10.80
C LEU A 39 0.10 -1.44 10.29
N ALA A 40 -0.77 -2.35 9.86
CA ALA A 40 -0.43 -3.60 9.19
C ALA A 40 -1.29 -3.81 7.95
N VAL A 41 -0.86 -4.68 7.03
CA VAL A 41 -1.67 -5.02 5.85
C VAL A 41 -2.93 -5.76 6.28
N HIS A 42 -4.08 -5.22 5.91
CA HIS A 42 -5.38 -5.85 6.07
C HIS A 42 -5.80 -6.60 4.80
N SER A 43 -5.63 -5.97 3.63
CA SER A 43 -5.93 -6.61 2.34
C SER A 43 -5.09 -6.00 1.21
N VAL A 44 -4.93 -6.76 0.13
CA VAL A 44 -4.28 -6.33 -1.11
C VAL A 44 -5.10 -6.78 -2.30
N SER A 45 -5.47 -5.84 -3.17
CA SER A 45 -6.13 -6.13 -4.45
C SER A 45 -5.18 -5.79 -5.60
N HIS A 46 -5.10 -6.64 -6.62
CA HIS A 46 -4.22 -6.44 -7.78
C HIS A 46 -5.05 -6.28 -9.06
N SER A 47 -4.53 -5.48 -9.99
CA SER A 47 -5.03 -5.41 -11.37
C SER A 47 -3.88 -5.19 -12.34
N VAL A 48 -4.08 -5.62 -13.58
CA VAL A 48 -3.14 -5.36 -14.68
C VAL A 48 -3.92 -4.73 -15.81
N SER A 49 -3.48 -3.57 -16.26
CA SER A 49 -4.00 -2.88 -17.44
C SER A 49 -2.92 -2.78 -18.50
N LEU A 50 -3.35 -2.45 -19.72
CA LEU A 50 -2.45 -2.06 -20.80
C LEU A 50 -2.57 -0.54 -20.96
N ASP A 51 -1.45 0.15 -21.13
CA ASP A 51 -1.45 1.55 -21.52
C ASP A 51 -1.75 1.72 -23.02
N GLU A 52 -1.78 2.97 -23.49
CA GLU A 52 -2.03 3.31 -24.90
C GLU A 52 -1.03 2.68 -25.89
N LYS A 53 0.14 2.25 -25.41
CA LYS A 53 1.19 1.61 -26.21
C LYS A 53 1.17 0.08 -26.08
N GLY A 54 0.18 -0.48 -25.38
CA GLY A 54 0.06 -1.92 -25.13
C GLY A 54 1.04 -2.43 -24.07
N LEU A 55 1.69 -1.55 -23.31
CA LEU A 55 2.60 -1.96 -22.24
C LEU A 55 1.80 -2.24 -20.96
N ARG A 56 2.18 -3.32 -20.27
CA ARG A 56 1.54 -3.70 -18.99
C ARG A 56 1.81 -2.64 -17.92
N LEU A 57 0.78 -2.34 -17.16
CA LEU A 57 0.82 -1.56 -15.93
C LEU A 57 0.25 -2.43 -14.82
N TYR A 58 1.09 -2.82 -13.87
CA TYR A 58 0.70 -3.58 -12.70
C TYR A 58 0.30 -2.61 -11.61
N SER A 59 -0.90 -2.77 -11.06
CA SER A 59 -1.43 -1.90 -10.02
C SER A 59 -1.90 -2.70 -8.81
N ALA A 60 -1.76 -2.13 -7.63
CA ALA A 60 -2.27 -2.70 -6.40
C ALA A 60 -2.92 -1.64 -5.51
N VAL A 61 -4.00 -2.03 -4.83
CA VAL A 61 -4.62 -1.26 -3.74
C VAL A 61 -4.33 -2.01 -2.45
N VAL A 62 -3.61 -1.37 -1.53
CA VAL A 62 -3.29 -1.95 -0.22
C VAL A 62 -4.11 -1.22 0.84
N HIS A 63 -4.90 -1.98 1.58
CA HIS A 63 -5.57 -1.51 2.77
C HIS A 63 -4.69 -1.83 3.98
N PHE A 64 -4.18 -0.80 4.61
CA PHE A 64 -3.51 -0.86 5.90
C PHE A 64 -4.49 -0.55 7.02
N LYS A 65 -4.40 -1.29 8.13
CA LYS A 65 -5.26 -1.13 9.29
C LYS A 65 -4.44 -1.17 10.57
N ALA A 66 -4.88 -0.44 11.58
CA ALA A 66 -4.30 -0.51 12.92
C ALA A 66 -4.22 -1.97 13.37
N LYS A 67 -3.05 -2.36 13.91
CA LYS A 67 -2.92 -3.66 14.57
C LYS A 67 -3.88 -3.71 15.75
N LYS A 68 -4.74 -4.73 15.75
CA LYS A 68 -5.51 -5.10 16.93
C LYS A 68 -4.61 -5.80 17.95
#